data_AF-A0A355DTE6-F1
#
_entry.id   AF-A0A355DTE6-F1
#
_cell.length_a   1.000
_cell.length_b   1.000
_cell.length_c   1.000
_cell.angle_alpha   90.00
_cell.angle_beta   90.00
_cell.angle_gamma   90.00
#
_symmetry.space_group_name_H-M   'P 1'
#
loop_
_entity.id
_entity.type
_entity.pdbx_description
1 polymer ?
#
loop_
_entity_poly.entity_id
_entity_poly.type
_entity_poly.pdbx_seq_one_letter_code
_entity_poly.pdbx_strand_id
1 'polypeptide(L)'
;TIVNTDRTVGARIAGAIAKQYGDTGFEGQITLNFTGAAGQSFGAFNLPGMTLILTGDANDYIGKGMHGGEIIIKPPTDATYDPAKNVIVGNTCLYGATGGTLFANGGAGERFAVRNSKGYAVIEGAGDHCCEYMTGGVIIVLGNVGRNVGAGMTGGLAYFLDEDDSFPAKVNPEIVKIQHVTTAAGEQQLKDLIQAHAERTGSKKAQLILDNWSEYLPKFWQVVPPSEADSPEANPNVVEERELSSV
;
A
#
# COMPACT_ATOMS: atom_id res chain seq x y z
N THR A 1 -3.30 -4.54 24.29
CA THR A 1 -3.27 -5.93 23.79
C THR A 1 -4.45 -6.15 22.88
N ILE A 2 -4.28 -6.97 21.85
CA ILE A 2 -5.33 -7.39 20.92
C ILE A 2 -5.22 -8.89 20.68
N VAL A 3 -6.34 -9.59 20.54
CA VAL A 3 -6.40 -11.01 20.18
C VAL A 3 -7.33 -11.21 18.97
N ASN A 4 -7.25 -12.37 18.32
CA ASN A 4 -7.92 -12.62 17.04
C ASN A 4 -9.47 -12.52 17.11
N THR A 5 -10.05 -12.60 18.31
CA THR A 5 -11.49 -12.39 18.53
C THR A 5 -11.90 -10.91 18.53
N ASP A 6 -10.94 -10.00 18.72
CA ASP A 6 -11.13 -8.56 18.65
C ASP A 6 -11.17 -8.14 17.18
N ARG A 7 -12.40 -8.02 16.65
CA ARG A 7 -12.66 -7.74 15.24
C ARG A 7 -13.06 -6.30 15.03
N THR A 8 -12.75 -5.78 13.85
CA THR A 8 -13.18 -4.45 13.40
C THR A 8 -12.75 -3.32 14.35
N VAL A 9 -11.62 -3.51 15.02
CA VAL A 9 -11.04 -2.51 15.94
C VAL A 9 -10.72 -1.24 15.16
N GLY A 10 -11.07 -0.08 15.74
CA GLY A 10 -10.95 1.24 15.09
C GLY A 10 -12.25 1.72 14.44
N ALA A 11 -13.05 0.84 13.83
CA ALA A 11 -14.22 1.27 13.03
C ALA A 11 -15.29 2.00 13.86
N ARG A 12 -15.51 1.61 15.12
CA ARG A 12 -16.45 2.32 16.00
C ARG A 12 -15.97 3.73 16.34
N ILE A 13 -14.65 3.92 16.45
CA ILE A 13 -14.03 5.23 16.70
C ILE A 13 -14.19 6.09 15.45
N ALA A 14 -13.85 5.54 14.27
CA ALA A 14 -14.07 6.20 12.98
C ALA A 14 -15.53 6.62 12.79
N GLY A 15 -16.48 5.73 13.07
CA GLY A 15 -17.91 6.04 12.98
C GLY A 15 -18.37 7.14 13.95
N ALA A 16 -17.79 7.21 15.15
CA ALA A 16 -18.07 8.30 16.09
C ALA A 16 -17.50 9.64 15.58
N ILE A 17 -16.29 9.63 15.03
CA ILE A 17 -15.67 10.81 14.40
C ILE A 17 -16.50 11.28 13.20
N ALA A 18 -16.81 10.38 12.25
CA ALA A 18 -17.62 10.69 11.08
C ALA A 18 -18.99 11.29 11.45
N LYS A 19 -19.63 10.74 12.49
CA LYS A 19 -20.93 11.25 12.95
C LYS A 19 -20.85 12.71 13.42
N GLN A 20 -19.73 13.11 14.01
CA GLN A 20 -19.55 14.45 14.57
C GLN A 20 -18.92 15.43 13.56
N TYR A 21 -18.00 14.97 12.74
CA TYR A 21 -17.12 15.81 11.91
C TYR A 21 -17.21 15.52 10.40
N GLY A 22 -17.99 14.53 9.98
CA GLY A 22 -17.92 13.98 8.63
C GLY A 22 -16.60 13.27 8.36
N ASP A 23 -16.35 12.92 7.10
CA ASP A 23 -15.20 12.10 6.72
C ASP A 23 -13.87 12.86 6.79
N THR A 24 -13.89 14.18 6.66
CA THR A 24 -12.67 15.01 6.54
C THR A 24 -12.61 16.19 7.52
N GLY A 25 -13.64 16.44 8.32
CA GLY A 25 -13.70 17.61 9.20
C GLY A 25 -13.04 17.44 10.57
N PHE A 26 -12.44 16.28 10.85
CA PHE A 26 -11.74 16.05 12.11
C PHE A 26 -10.30 16.56 12.03
N GLU A 27 -10.01 17.62 12.80
CA GLU A 27 -8.68 18.25 12.84
C GLU A 27 -7.75 17.67 13.93
N GLY A 28 -8.27 16.74 14.73
CA GLY A 28 -7.50 16.10 15.81
C GLY A 28 -6.63 14.95 15.32
N GLN A 29 -5.83 14.40 16.25
CA GLN A 29 -5.03 13.20 16.01
C GLN A 29 -5.27 12.16 17.10
N ILE A 30 -5.54 10.92 16.70
CA ILE A 30 -5.72 9.77 17.58
C ILE A 30 -4.78 8.67 17.13
N THR A 31 -3.83 8.30 18.00
CA THR A 31 -2.93 7.17 17.79
C THR A 31 -3.29 6.02 18.71
N LEU A 32 -3.57 4.85 18.13
CA LEU A 32 -3.93 3.64 18.85
C LEU A 32 -2.85 2.58 18.64
N ASN A 33 -2.19 2.19 19.73
CA ASN A 33 -1.14 1.18 19.72
C ASN A 33 -1.66 -0.16 20.23
N PHE A 34 -1.42 -1.22 19.46
CA PHE A 34 -1.84 -2.58 19.74
C PHE A 34 -0.64 -3.54 19.71
N THR A 35 -0.76 -4.60 20.49
CA THR A 35 0.22 -5.69 20.53
C THR A 35 -0.53 -7.00 20.61
N GLY A 36 -0.21 -7.94 19.70
CA GLY A 36 -0.86 -9.24 19.56
C GLY A 36 -1.35 -9.51 18.14
N ALA A 37 -2.34 -10.38 18.00
CA ALA A 37 -2.89 -10.78 16.70
C ALA A 37 -4.27 -10.13 16.49
N ALA A 38 -4.40 -9.25 15.50
CA ALA A 38 -5.67 -8.57 15.24
C ALA A 38 -6.65 -9.48 14.48
N GLY A 39 -7.92 -9.46 14.91
CA GLY A 39 -9.00 -10.12 14.19
C GLY A 39 -9.29 -9.46 12.84
N GLN A 40 -10.27 -10.03 12.13
CA GLN A 40 -10.69 -9.51 10.82
C GLN A 40 -11.10 -8.04 10.86
N SER A 41 -10.91 -7.34 9.73
CA SER A 41 -11.34 -5.96 9.51
C SER A 41 -10.69 -4.91 10.43
N PHE A 42 -9.48 -5.17 10.94
CA PHE A 42 -8.74 -4.16 11.71
C PHE A 42 -8.55 -2.87 10.90
N GLY A 43 -8.88 -1.72 11.50
CA GLY A 43 -8.82 -0.42 10.84
C GLY A 43 -9.81 -0.25 9.68
N ALA A 44 -10.89 -1.06 9.61
CA ALA A 44 -11.93 -0.82 8.62
C ALA A 44 -12.53 0.59 8.76
N PHE A 45 -12.74 1.26 7.63
CA PHE A 45 -13.29 2.61 7.52
C PHE A 45 -12.47 3.69 8.26
N ASN A 46 -11.16 3.49 8.43
CA ASN A 46 -10.29 4.46 9.07
C ASN A 46 -10.36 5.84 8.38
N LEU A 47 -10.26 6.90 9.18
CA LEU A 47 -10.43 8.29 8.74
C LEU A 47 -9.13 9.10 8.90
N PRO A 48 -9.02 10.25 8.20
CA PRO A 48 -8.01 11.26 8.50
C PRO A 48 -7.94 11.58 10.00
N GLY A 49 -6.73 11.79 10.51
CA GLY A 49 -6.47 12.00 11.94
C GLY A 49 -6.39 10.72 12.77
N MET A 50 -6.66 9.53 12.22
CA MET A 50 -6.51 8.25 12.93
C MET A 50 -5.26 7.49 12.48
N THR A 51 -4.41 7.11 13.44
CA THR A 51 -3.22 6.28 13.22
C THR A 51 -3.33 5.00 14.06
N LEU A 52 -3.43 3.84 13.42
CA LEU A 52 -3.48 2.55 14.10
C LEU A 52 -2.15 1.81 13.90
N ILE A 53 -1.50 1.46 15.00
CA ILE A 53 -0.20 0.77 14.99
C ILE A 53 -0.37 -0.59 15.64
N LEU A 54 -0.06 -1.66 14.91
CA LEU A 54 -0.07 -3.03 15.40
C LEU A 54 1.34 -3.60 15.41
N THR A 55 1.79 -4.02 16.59
CA THR A 55 2.98 -4.86 16.75
C THR A 55 2.54 -6.32 16.90
N GLY A 56 2.71 -7.10 15.84
CA GLY A 56 2.18 -8.46 15.71
C GLY A 56 1.72 -8.74 14.28
N ASP A 57 0.63 -9.50 14.13
CA ASP A 57 0.04 -9.89 12.85
C ASP A 57 -1.47 -9.60 12.81
N ALA A 58 -2.05 -9.62 11.62
CA ALA A 58 -3.47 -9.38 11.44
C ALA A 58 -4.11 -10.33 10.42
N ASN A 59 -5.39 -10.65 10.65
CA ASN A 59 -6.18 -11.49 9.75
C ASN A 59 -6.65 -10.71 8.49
N ASP A 60 -7.71 -11.16 7.83
CA ASP A 60 -8.22 -10.57 6.58
C ASP A 60 -8.81 -9.16 6.75
N TYR A 61 -8.94 -8.46 5.62
CA TYR A 61 -9.69 -7.22 5.47
C TYR A 61 -9.11 -6.00 6.18
N ILE A 62 -7.80 -5.95 6.39
CA ILE A 62 -7.12 -4.79 6.99
C ILE A 62 -7.40 -3.55 6.16
N GLY A 63 -7.87 -2.47 6.81
CA GLY A 63 -8.21 -1.23 6.11
C GLY A 63 -9.35 -1.38 5.09
N LYS A 64 -10.26 -2.34 5.25
CA LYS A 64 -11.47 -2.45 4.42
C LYS A 64 -12.23 -1.11 4.40
N GLY A 65 -12.47 -0.58 3.21
CA GLY A 65 -13.16 0.71 3.01
C GLY A 65 -12.45 1.89 3.68
N MET A 66 -11.13 1.81 3.90
CA MET A 66 -10.34 2.90 4.46
C MET A 66 -10.53 4.18 3.64
N HIS A 67 -10.79 5.30 4.32
CA HIS A 67 -10.99 6.60 3.69
C HIS A 67 -9.80 7.54 3.90
N GLY A 68 -9.09 7.39 5.02
CA GLY A 68 -7.93 8.20 5.36
C GLY A 68 -7.16 7.68 6.57
N GLY A 69 -6.20 8.48 7.03
CA GLY A 69 -5.34 8.13 8.15
C GLY A 69 -4.29 7.09 7.80
N GLU A 70 -3.72 6.47 8.83
CA GLU A 70 -2.61 5.52 8.68
C GLU A 70 -2.88 4.21 9.44
N ILE A 71 -2.54 3.08 8.81
CA ILE A 71 -2.47 1.77 9.45
C ILE A 71 -1.04 1.25 9.29
N ILE A 72 -0.40 0.89 10.40
CA ILE A 72 0.99 0.43 10.44
C ILE A 72 1.02 -0.94 11.11
N ILE A 73 1.44 -1.97 10.39
CA ILE A 73 1.58 -3.34 10.88
C ILE A 73 3.05 -3.73 10.84
N LYS A 74 3.61 -4.15 11.98
CA LYS A 74 5.01 -4.55 12.08
C LYS A 74 5.18 -5.73 13.03
N PRO A 75 6.16 -6.62 12.79
CA PRO A 75 6.40 -7.75 13.67
C PRO A 75 6.90 -7.28 15.05
N PRO A 76 6.81 -8.13 16.08
CA PRO A 76 7.48 -7.90 17.35
C PRO A 76 8.99 -7.65 17.17
N THR A 77 9.59 -6.80 17.99
CA THR A 77 11.02 -6.44 17.90
C THR A 77 11.96 -7.62 18.14
N ASP A 78 11.49 -8.66 18.83
CA ASP A 78 12.18 -9.90 19.14
C ASP A 78 11.88 -11.04 18.15
N ALA A 79 11.15 -10.76 17.05
CA ALA A 79 10.94 -11.70 15.97
C ALA A 79 12.28 -12.18 15.39
N THR A 80 12.45 -13.50 15.27
CA THR A 80 13.69 -14.14 14.78
C THR A 80 13.66 -14.51 13.30
N TYR A 81 12.50 -14.34 12.66
CA TYR A 81 12.29 -14.60 11.23
C TYR A 81 12.49 -13.32 10.40
N ASP A 82 12.72 -13.50 9.09
CA ASP A 82 12.80 -12.40 8.12
C ASP A 82 11.38 -11.93 7.74
N PRO A 83 10.95 -10.71 8.12
CA PRO A 83 9.59 -10.25 7.87
C PRO A 83 9.23 -10.26 6.37
N ALA A 84 10.19 -9.94 5.50
CA ALA A 84 10.00 -9.89 4.04
C ALA A 84 9.66 -11.26 3.42
N LYS A 85 9.87 -12.35 4.17
CA LYS A 85 9.59 -13.72 3.73
C LYS A 85 8.39 -14.34 4.44
N ASN A 86 7.68 -13.57 5.27
CA ASN A 86 6.59 -14.08 6.10
C ASN A 86 5.33 -13.24 5.92
N VAL A 87 4.16 -13.89 6.00
CA VAL A 87 2.87 -13.22 5.94
C VAL A 87 2.59 -12.50 7.27
N ILE A 88 2.17 -11.24 7.20
CA ILE A 88 1.81 -10.43 8.37
C ILE A 88 0.37 -9.91 8.32
N VAL A 89 -0.23 -9.84 7.13
CA VAL A 89 -1.64 -9.49 6.93
C VAL A 89 -2.34 -10.49 6.02
N GLY A 90 -3.63 -10.73 6.27
CA GLY A 90 -4.44 -11.68 5.50
C GLY A 90 -4.89 -11.18 4.12
N ASN A 91 -5.99 -11.77 3.65
CA ASN A 91 -6.54 -11.52 2.32
C ASN A 91 -7.34 -10.22 2.24
N THR A 92 -7.54 -9.72 1.02
CA THR A 92 -8.53 -8.67 0.71
C THR A 92 -8.34 -7.40 1.54
N CYS A 93 -7.08 -7.09 1.89
CA CYS A 93 -6.72 -5.83 2.53
C CYS A 93 -7.00 -4.65 1.60
N LEU A 94 -7.36 -3.50 2.16
CA LEU A 94 -7.74 -2.27 1.45
C LEU A 94 -8.91 -2.42 0.48
N TYR A 95 -9.79 -3.40 0.72
CA TYR A 95 -10.95 -3.60 -0.14
C TYR A 95 -11.79 -2.33 -0.25
N GLY A 96 -11.84 -1.73 -1.44
CA GLY A 96 -12.62 -0.53 -1.70
C GLY A 96 -12.10 0.73 -1.01
N ALA A 97 -10.81 0.79 -0.66
CA ALA A 97 -10.24 1.96 0.01
C ALA A 97 -10.33 3.22 -0.88
N THR A 98 -10.78 4.32 -0.30
CA THR A 98 -10.94 5.63 -0.95
C THR A 98 -9.96 6.68 -0.44
N GLY A 99 -8.93 6.25 0.29
CA GLY A 99 -7.81 7.08 0.75
C GLY A 99 -7.07 6.41 1.90
N GLY A 100 -6.12 7.14 2.48
CA GLY A 100 -5.30 6.67 3.60
C GLY A 100 -4.14 5.78 3.17
N THR A 101 -3.29 5.44 4.15
CA THR A 101 -2.02 4.73 3.90
C THR A 101 -1.86 3.51 4.79
N LEU A 102 -1.50 2.37 4.19
CA LEU A 102 -1.15 1.13 4.87
C LEU A 102 0.33 0.82 4.71
N PHE A 103 1.05 0.65 5.83
CA PHE A 103 2.42 0.12 5.83
C PHE A 103 2.43 -1.22 6.56
N ALA A 104 2.83 -2.30 5.88
CA ALA A 104 2.95 -3.63 6.49
C ALA A 104 4.34 -4.24 6.26
N ASN A 105 5.12 -4.38 7.33
CA ASN A 105 6.46 -4.98 7.29
C ASN A 105 6.33 -6.51 7.25
N GLY A 106 6.01 -7.01 6.05
CA GLY A 106 5.80 -8.40 5.71
C GLY A 106 4.85 -8.59 4.53
N GLY A 107 4.61 -9.84 4.17
CA GLY A 107 3.73 -10.21 3.05
C GLY A 107 2.25 -10.11 3.38
N ALA A 108 1.44 -9.86 2.36
CA ALA A 108 -0.01 -9.95 2.39
C ALA A 108 -0.52 -11.25 1.75
N GLY A 109 -1.75 -11.62 2.08
CA GLY A 109 -2.49 -12.69 1.38
C GLY A 109 -2.93 -12.32 -0.04
N GLU A 110 -3.93 -13.03 -0.53
CA GLU A 110 -4.53 -12.84 -1.85
C GLU A 110 -5.40 -11.57 -1.91
N ARG A 111 -5.63 -11.08 -3.14
CA ARG A 111 -6.52 -9.94 -3.43
C ARG A 111 -6.15 -8.67 -2.66
N PHE A 112 -4.86 -8.47 -2.42
CA PHE A 112 -4.38 -7.24 -1.81
C PHE A 112 -4.78 -6.03 -2.67
N ALA A 113 -5.33 -4.99 -2.03
CA ALA A 113 -5.80 -3.77 -2.69
C ALA A 113 -6.89 -3.99 -3.75
N VAL A 114 -7.71 -5.04 -3.61
CA VAL A 114 -8.85 -5.27 -4.51
C VAL A 114 -9.81 -4.09 -4.48
N ARG A 115 -10.19 -3.57 -5.65
CA ARG A 115 -11.04 -2.38 -5.79
C ARG A 115 -10.53 -1.14 -5.06
N ASN A 116 -9.23 -1.04 -4.80
CA ASN A 116 -8.65 0.16 -4.25
C ASN A 116 -8.88 1.34 -5.21
N SER A 117 -9.36 2.46 -4.69
CA SER A 117 -9.68 3.64 -5.50
C SER A 117 -8.81 4.83 -5.19
N LYS A 118 -8.28 4.99 -3.98
CA LYS A 118 -7.32 6.07 -3.63
C LYS A 118 -6.37 5.74 -2.47
N GLY A 119 -6.39 4.51 -1.96
CA GLY A 119 -5.51 4.10 -0.87
C GLY A 119 -4.07 3.93 -1.34
N TYR A 120 -3.13 4.20 -0.43
CA TYR A 120 -1.70 4.02 -0.62
C TYR A 120 -1.23 2.84 0.21
N ALA A 121 -0.29 2.04 -0.29
CA ALA A 121 0.30 0.98 0.51
C ALA A 121 1.73 0.62 0.16
N VAL A 122 2.47 0.18 1.17
CA VAL A 122 3.77 -0.50 0.98
C VAL A 122 3.78 -1.77 1.82
N ILE A 123 3.98 -2.91 1.15
CA ILE A 123 4.05 -4.26 1.71
C ILE A 123 5.27 -5.01 1.15
N GLU A 124 5.65 -6.15 1.74
CA GLU A 124 6.88 -6.88 1.36
C GLU A 124 6.64 -8.17 0.57
N GLY A 125 5.41 -8.38 0.11
CA GLY A 125 5.01 -9.50 -0.75
C GLY A 125 3.50 -9.61 -0.79
N ALA A 126 2.94 -10.34 -1.75
CA ALA A 126 1.50 -10.55 -1.85
C ALA A 126 1.14 -11.92 -2.49
N GLY A 127 -0.07 -12.40 -2.22
CA GLY A 127 -0.63 -13.55 -2.91
C GLY A 127 -1.11 -13.24 -4.33
N ASP A 128 -1.98 -14.11 -4.87
CA ASP A 128 -2.58 -13.92 -6.19
C ASP A 128 -3.56 -12.73 -6.22
N HIS A 129 -3.84 -12.21 -7.42
CA HIS A 129 -4.83 -11.14 -7.67
C HIS A 129 -4.51 -9.79 -7.00
N CYS A 130 -3.23 -9.47 -6.81
CA CYS A 130 -2.83 -8.15 -6.31
C CYS A 130 -3.35 -7.03 -7.24
N CYS A 131 -3.93 -5.98 -6.65
CA CYS A 131 -4.53 -4.83 -7.34
C CYS A 131 -5.70 -5.15 -8.27
N GLU A 132 -6.37 -6.29 -8.08
CA GLU A 132 -7.56 -6.66 -8.88
C GLU A 132 -8.63 -5.57 -8.80
N TYR A 133 -9.15 -5.11 -9.94
CA TYR A 133 -10.14 -4.04 -10.05
C TYR A 133 -9.74 -2.68 -9.43
N MET A 134 -8.45 -2.42 -9.21
CA MET A 134 -7.98 -1.13 -8.70
C MET A 134 -8.27 0.01 -9.71
N THR A 135 -8.75 1.15 -9.21
CA THR A 135 -9.17 2.31 -10.00
C THR A 135 -8.47 3.61 -9.60
N GLY A 136 -7.50 3.55 -8.68
CA GLY A 136 -6.71 4.70 -8.22
C GLY A 136 -5.94 4.39 -6.94
N GLY A 137 -5.07 5.30 -6.52
CA GLY A 137 -4.12 5.10 -5.41
C GLY A 137 -2.76 4.58 -5.89
N VAL A 138 -1.88 4.25 -4.95
CA VAL A 138 -0.51 3.78 -5.23
C VAL A 138 -0.17 2.57 -4.36
N ILE A 139 0.19 1.45 -4.98
CA ILE A 139 0.55 0.21 -4.27
C ILE A 139 2.00 -0.18 -4.56
N ILE A 140 2.81 -0.42 -3.53
CA ILE A 140 4.19 -0.86 -3.66
C ILE A 140 4.37 -2.21 -2.97
N VAL A 141 4.98 -3.15 -3.68
CA VAL A 141 5.30 -4.50 -3.18
C VAL A 141 6.82 -4.71 -3.27
N LEU A 142 7.48 -4.83 -2.11
CA LEU A 142 8.94 -4.93 -1.96
C LEU A 142 9.45 -6.39 -2.00
N GLY A 143 8.69 -7.29 -2.61
CA GLY A 143 9.01 -8.70 -2.69
C GLY A 143 8.09 -9.45 -3.63
N ASN A 144 8.08 -10.78 -3.51
CA ASN A 144 7.39 -11.64 -4.46
C ASN A 144 5.86 -11.47 -4.42
N VAL A 145 5.23 -11.58 -5.58
CA VAL A 145 3.78 -11.55 -5.75
C VAL A 145 3.27 -12.83 -6.43
N GLY A 146 2.02 -13.17 -6.19
CA GLY A 146 1.30 -14.22 -6.91
C GLY A 146 0.92 -13.83 -8.35
N ARG A 147 0.06 -14.65 -8.97
CA ARG A 147 -0.37 -14.50 -10.36
C ARG A 147 -1.53 -13.52 -10.51
N ASN A 148 -1.84 -13.20 -11.77
CA ASN A 148 -3.00 -12.42 -12.18
C ASN A 148 -3.02 -11.00 -11.57
N VAL A 149 -1.82 -10.41 -11.44
CA VAL A 149 -1.64 -9.03 -10.96
C VAL A 149 -2.32 -8.05 -11.92
N GLY A 150 -3.02 -7.06 -11.37
CA GLY A 150 -3.64 -5.98 -12.17
C GLY A 150 -4.83 -6.41 -13.03
N ALA A 151 -5.41 -7.59 -12.79
CA ALA A 151 -6.61 -8.01 -13.52
C ALA A 151 -7.77 -7.03 -13.27
N GLY A 152 -8.35 -6.49 -14.35
CA GLY A 152 -9.40 -5.47 -14.25
C GLY A 152 -8.94 -4.14 -13.63
N MET A 153 -7.64 -3.91 -13.42
CA MET A 153 -7.12 -2.65 -12.91
C MET A 153 -7.21 -1.58 -13.99
N THR A 154 -8.00 -0.54 -13.74
CA THR A 154 -8.29 0.54 -14.71
C THR A 154 -7.77 1.90 -14.28
N GLY A 155 -7.15 2.03 -13.11
CA GLY A 155 -6.60 3.29 -12.63
C GLY A 155 -5.67 3.15 -11.44
N GLY A 156 -4.88 4.19 -11.18
CA GLY A 156 -3.81 4.20 -10.19
C GLY A 156 -2.54 3.51 -10.66
N LEU A 157 -1.49 3.59 -9.84
CA LEU A 157 -0.16 3.05 -10.17
C LEU A 157 0.23 1.96 -9.17
N ALA A 158 1.03 1.00 -9.62
CA ALA A 158 1.64 0.05 -8.71
C ALA A 158 3.09 -0.24 -9.08
N TYR A 159 3.93 -0.52 -8.08
CA TYR A 159 5.34 -0.81 -8.24
C TYR A 159 5.69 -2.14 -7.58
N PHE A 160 6.40 -2.99 -8.30
CA PHE A 160 6.76 -4.33 -7.85
C PHE A 160 8.26 -4.51 -7.97
N LEU A 161 8.91 -4.86 -6.86
CA LEU A 161 10.31 -5.26 -6.87
C LEU A 161 10.41 -6.70 -7.43
N ASP A 162 11.16 -6.88 -8.49
CA ASP A 162 11.40 -8.18 -9.14
C ASP A 162 12.90 -8.53 -9.08
N GLU A 163 13.26 -9.40 -8.15
CA GLU A 163 14.66 -9.83 -7.94
C GLU A 163 15.00 -11.14 -8.66
N ASP A 164 14.01 -11.81 -9.26
CA ASP A 164 14.15 -13.13 -9.89
C ASP A 164 13.61 -13.19 -11.34
N ASP A 165 13.38 -12.03 -11.95
CA ASP A 165 12.88 -11.84 -13.33
C ASP A 165 11.54 -12.55 -13.62
N SER A 166 10.74 -12.81 -12.58
CA SER A 166 9.51 -13.60 -12.69
C SER A 166 8.25 -12.75 -12.80
N PHE A 167 8.32 -11.45 -12.53
CA PHE A 167 7.16 -10.58 -12.45
C PHE A 167 6.36 -10.47 -13.76
N PRO A 168 6.98 -10.30 -14.95
CA PRO A 168 6.21 -10.16 -16.20
C PRO A 168 5.24 -11.32 -16.48
N ALA A 169 5.61 -12.55 -16.10
CA ALA A 169 4.77 -13.74 -16.29
C ALA A 169 3.56 -13.81 -15.34
N LYS A 170 3.53 -12.98 -14.30
CA LYS A 170 2.48 -12.95 -13.26
C LYS A 170 1.42 -11.87 -13.52
N VAL A 171 1.68 -10.96 -14.44
CA VAL A 171 0.78 -9.84 -14.75
C VAL A 171 -0.34 -10.31 -15.68
N ASN A 172 -1.56 -9.86 -15.42
CA ASN A 172 -2.66 -10.00 -16.37
C ASN A 172 -2.53 -8.91 -17.45
N PRO A 173 -2.32 -9.29 -18.72
CA PRO A 173 -2.01 -8.33 -19.78
C PRO A 173 -3.24 -7.67 -20.42
N GLU A 174 -4.46 -7.92 -19.93
CA GLU A 174 -5.70 -7.47 -20.58
C GLU A 174 -5.82 -5.94 -20.63
N ILE A 175 -5.44 -5.25 -19.56
CA ILE A 175 -5.64 -3.79 -19.43
C ILE A 175 -4.32 -3.07 -19.14
N VAL A 176 -3.60 -3.52 -18.12
CA VAL A 176 -2.40 -2.85 -17.65
C VAL A 176 -1.21 -3.12 -18.56
N LYS A 177 -0.31 -2.14 -18.67
CA LYS A 177 1.03 -2.30 -19.21
C LYS A 177 2.04 -2.33 -18.07
N ILE A 178 3.17 -2.96 -18.32
CA ILE A 178 4.33 -2.90 -17.42
C ILE A 178 5.49 -2.20 -18.11
N GLN A 179 6.22 -1.43 -17.34
CA GLN A 179 7.43 -0.72 -17.76
C GLN A 179 8.38 -0.63 -16.56
N HIS A 180 9.65 -0.33 -16.82
CA HIS A 180 10.52 0.08 -15.72
C HIS A 180 10.19 1.50 -15.28
N VAL A 181 10.63 1.90 -14.08
CA VAL A 181 10.47 3.27 -13.60
C VAL A 181 11.44 4.19 -14.37
N THR A 182 10.90 5.00 -15.28
CA THR A 182 11.72 5.82 -16.20
C THR A 182 11.60 7.32 -15.98
N THR A 183 10.63 7.80 -15.19
CA THR A 183 10.43 9.23 -14.94
C THR A 183 10.92 9.62 -13.56
N ALA A 184 11.40 10.86 -13.42
CA ALA A 184 11.82 11.39 -12.13
C ALA A 184 10.66 11.47 -11.12
N ALA A 185 9.44 11.78 -11.58
CA ALA A 185 8.26 11.81 -10.72
C ALA A 185 7.87 10.41 -10.21
N GLY A 186 7.95 9.38 -11.07
CA GLY A 186 7.71 7.99 -10.68
C GLY A 186 8.77 7.47 -9.71
N GLU A 187 10.04 7.79 -9.96
CA GLU A 187 11.15 7.46 -9.06
C GLU A 187 10.94 8.12 -7.68
N GLN A 188 10.61 9.41 -7.65
CA GLN A 188 10.38 10.16 -6.42
C GLN A 188 9.18 9.60 -5.63
N GLN A 189 8.04 9.34 -6.29
CA GLN A 189 6.85 8.74 -5.67
C GLN A 189 7.18 7.39 -5.03
N LEU A 190 7.90 6.53 -5.74
CA LEU A 190 8.32 5.23 -5.24
C LEU A 190 9.25 5.38 -4.02
N LYS A 191 10.27 6.23 -4.14
CA LYS A 191 11.27 6.44 -3.09
C LYS A 191 10.66 7.00 -1.80
N ASP A 192 9.77 7.99 -1.92
CA ASP A 192 9.14 8.64 -0.77
C ASP A 192 8.25 7.66 0.02
N LEU A 193 7.49 6.81 -0.69
CA LEU A 193 6.65 5.82 -0.02
C LEU A 193 7.48 4.71 0.63
N ILE A 194 8.59 4.28 0.02
CA ILE A 194 9.51 3.31 0.63
C ILE A 194 10.22 3.93 1.86
N GLN A 195 10.61 5.20 1.79
CA GLN A 195 11.17 5.95 2.92
C GLN A 195 10.18 6.03 4.07
N ALA A 196 8.94 6.42 3.81
CA ALA A 196 7.88 6.44 4.80
C ALA A 196 7.63 5.05 5.40
N HIS A 197 7.64 4.00 4.58
CA HIS A 197 7.52 2.63 5.05
C HIS A 197 8.66 2.24 6.00
N ALA A 198 9.92 2.55 5.67
CA ALA A 198 11.07 2.29 6.53
C ALA A 198 10.95 3.02 7.87
N GLU A 199 10.56 4.30 7.86
CA GLU A 199 10.38 5.12 9.06
C GLU A 199 9.25 4.63 9.97
N ARG A 200 8.10 4.25 9.39
CA ARG A 200 6.93 3.83 10.17
C ARG A 200 7.06 2.40 10.71
N THR A 201 7.73 1.52 9.98
CA THR A 201 7.76 0.09 10.29
C THR A 201 9.09 -0.43 10.82
N GLY A 202 10.19 0.28 10.59
CA GLY A 202 11.54 -0.22 10.84
C GLY A 202 11.97 -1.34 9.89
N SER A 203 11.35 -1.43 8.70
CA SER A 203 11.65 -2.46 7.70
C SER A 203 13.12 -2.44 7.29
N LYS A 204 13.79 -3.57 7.48
CA LYS A 204 15.17 -3.78 7.02
C LYS A 204 15.24 -3.93 5.49
N LYS A 205 14.20 -4.48 4.86
CA LYS A 205 14.13 -4.63 3.40
C LYS A 205 14.02 -3.26 2.73
N ALA A 206 13.14 -2.39 3.22
CA ALA A 206 13.02 -1.02 2.73
C ALA A 206 14.31 -0.23 2.94
N GLN A 207 14.94 -0.34 4.12
CA GLN A 207 16.24 0.31 4.37
C GLN A 207 17.32 -0.18 3.39
N LEU A 208 17.42 -1.49 3.17
CA LEU A 208 18.37 -2.08 2.21
C LEU A 208 18.17 -1.53 0.79
N ILE A 209 16.91 -1.40 0.36
CA ILE A 209 16.56 -0.83 -0.95
C ILE A 209 17.00 0.64 -1.04
N LEU A 210 16.71 1.43 0.00
CA LEU A 210 17.05 2.86 0.04
C LEU A 210 18.57 3.08 0.05
N ASP A 211 19.30 2.28 0.82
CA ASP A 211 20.77 2.35 0.91
C ASP A 211 21.46 1.99 -0.42
N ASN A 212 20.81 1.16 -1.24
CA ASN A 212 21.34 0.66 -2.51
C ASN A 212 20.45 1.06 -3.70
N TRP A 213 19.87 2.26 -3.64
CA TRP A 213 18.80 2.70 -4.54
C TRP A 213 19.11 2.53 -6.03
N SER A 214 20.31 2.90 -6.47
CA SER A 214 20.72 2.77 -7.88
C SER A 214 20.79 1.32 -8.37
N GLU A 215 21.00 0.36 -7.47
CA GLU A 215 20.98 -1.07 -7.80
C GLU A 215 19.54 -1.62 -7.85
N TYR A 216 18.67 -1.14 -6.97
CA TYR A 216 17.30 -1.63 -6.85
C TYR A 216 16.32 -0.99 -7.83
N LEU A 217 16.47 0.29 -8.15
CA LEU A 217 15.54 1.02 -9.03
C LEU A 217 15.30 0.30 -10.38
N PRO A 218 16.34 -0.21 -11.08
CA PRO A 218 16.13 -0.94 -12.34
C PRO A 218 15.36 -2.26 -12.19
N LYS A 219 15.30 -2.82 -10.97
CA LYS A 219 14.58 -4.06 -10.64
C LYS A 219 13.10 -3.83 -10.35
N PHE A 220 12.65 -2.57 -10.31
CA PHE A 220 11.23 -2.26 -10.15
C PHE A 220 10.50 -2.26 -11.50
N TRP A 221 9.36 -2.93 -11.52
CA TRP A 221 8.33 -2.78 -12.54
C TRP A 221 7.25 -1.82 -12.06
N GLN A 222 6.89 -0.87 -12.91
CA GLN A 222 5.73 -0.02 -12.79
C GLN A 222 4.59 -0.62 -13.61
N VAL A 223 3.44 -0.84 -12.97
CA VAL A 223 2.19 -1.28 -13.59
C VAL A 223 1.32 -0.06 -13.84
N VAL A 224 1.01 0.19 -15.11
CA VAL A 224 0.36 1.41 -15.59
C VAL A 224 -0.90 1.03 -16.38
N PRO A 225 -2.11 1.34 -15.88
CA PRO A 225 -3.34 1.21 -16.67
C PRO A 225 -3.45 2.38 -17.67
N PRO A 226 -4.29 2.26 -18.71
CA PRO A 226 -4.40 3.27 -19.76
C PRO A 226 -4.78 4.68 -19.26
N SER A 227 -5.48 4.79 -18.14
CA SER A 227 -5.85 6.10 -17.55
C SER A 227 -4.66 6.89 -17.04
N GLU A 228 -3.58 6.22 -16.62
CA GLU A 228 -2.38 6.86 -16.08
C GLU A 228 -1.26 6.98 -17.12
N ALA A 229 -1.51 6.59 -18.37
CA ALA A 229 -0.48 6.51 -19.41
C ALA A 229 0.18 7.87 -19.73
N ASP A 230 -0.49 8.98 -19.41
CA ASP A 230 0.01 10.34 -19.59
C ASP A 230 0.26 11.06 -18.26
N SER A 231 0.32 10.32 -17.14
CA SER A 231 0.68 10.91 -15.84
C SER A 231 2.19 11.25 -15.81
N PRO A 232 2.61 12.28 -15.04
CA PRO A 232 4.04 12.61 -14.88
C PRO A 232 4.88 11.43 -14.36
N GLU A 233 4.28 10.56 -13.54
CA GLU A 233 4.94 9.40 -12.95
C GLU A 233 5.15 8.25 -13.94
N ALA A 234 4.38 8.19 -15.03
CA ALA A 234 4.44 7.10 -15.99
C ALA A 234 5.03 7.53 -17.35
N ASN A 235 4.84 8.78 -17.77
CA ASN A 235 5.22 9.22 -19.10
C ASN A 235 6.41 10.20 -19.09
N PRO A 236 7.57 9.81 -19.62
CA PRO A 236 8.77 10.67 -19.64
C PRO A 236 8.65 11.86 -20.61
N ASN A 237 7.65 11.86 -21.50
CA ASN A 237 7.44 12.92 -22.49
C ASN A 237 6.45 13.98 -22.03
N VAL A 238 5.89 13.86 -20.82
CA VAL A 238 5.06 14.92 -20.24
C VAL A 238 5.99 16.08 -19.88
N VAL A 239 5.98 17.09 -20.75
CA VAL A 239 6.64 18.37 -20.48
C VAL A 239 5.83 19.04 -19.38
N GLU A 240 6.46 19.41 -18.26
CA GLU A 240 5.84 20.31 -17.28
C GLU A 240 5.41 21.57 -18.02
N GLU A 241 4.12 21.70 -18.35
CA GLU A 241 3.53 22.99 -18.67
C GLU A 241 3.61 23.82 -17.40
N ARG A 242 4.70 24.59 -17.27
CA ARG A 242 4.75 25.71 -16.33
C ARG A 242 3.65 26.66 -16.77
N GLU A 243 2.50 26.63 -16.09
CA GLU A 243 1.55 27.73 -16.12
C GLU A 243 2.31 28.98 -15.67
N LEU A 244 2.77 29.76 -16.64
CA LEU A 244 3.09 31.16 -16.44
C LEU A 244 1.75 31.85 -16.24
N SER A 245 1.27 31.91 -15.00
CA SER A 245 0.21 32.85 -14.62
C SER A 245 0.78 34.25 -14.84
N SER A 246 0.45 34.84 -15.99
CA SER A 246 0.72 36.24 -16.29
C SER A 246 -0.09 37.12 -15.33
N VAL A 247 0.66 37.88 -14.52
CA VAL A 247 0.38 39.15 -13.80
C VAL A 247 -1.08 39.58 -13.67
#